data_AF-A0A658KFD9-F1
#
_entry.id   AF-A0A658KFD9-F1
#
_cell.length_a   1.000
_cell.length_b   1.000
_cell.length_c   1.000
_cell.angle_alpha   90.00
_cell.angle_beta   90.00
_cell.angle_gamma   90.00
#
_symmetry.space_group_name_H-M   'P 1'
#
loop_
_entity.id
_entity.type
_entity.pdbx_description
1 polymer ?
#
loop_
_entity_poly.entity_id
_entity_poly.type
_entity_poly.pdbx_seq_one_letter_code
_entity_poly.pdbx_strand_id
1 'polypeptide(L)' 'MDTGARLKLVRESYKLSQRELARRSGVTNATISLIEQNRVSPSISSLKKLLEGIPMTLADFFT' A
#
# COMPACT_ATOMS: atom_id res chain seq x y z
N MET A 1 9.73 6.27 -10.03
CA MET A 1 9.03 6.37 -8.75
C MET A 1 8.93 4.96 -8.18
N ASP A 2 9.40 4.72 -6.97
CA ASP A 2 9.41 3.37 -6.40
C ASP A 2 8.02 2.96 -5.90
N THR A 3 7.76 1.65 -5.83
CA THR A 3 6.51 1.07 -5.35
C THR A 3 6.11 1.59 -3.97
N GLY A 4 7.06 1.74 -3.04
CA GLY A 4 6.80 2.26 -1.70
C GLY A 4 6.36 3.73 -1.69
N ALA A 5 7.06 4.57 -2.44
CA ALA A 5 6.69 5.97 -2.60
C ALA A 5 5.31 6.12 -3.25
N ARG A 6 4.99 5.29 -4.25
CA ARG A 6 3.68 5.29 -4.91
C ARG A 6 2.57 4.84 -3.97
N LEU A 7 2.80 3.77 -3.21
CA LEU A 7 1.85 3.30 -2.20
C LEU A 7 1.52 4.38 -1.18
N LYS A 8 2.54 5.13 -0.72
CA LYS A 8 2.35 6.27 0.18
C LYS A 8 1.44 7.34 -0.44
N LEU A 9 1.71 7.75 -1.68
CA LEU A 9 0.88 8.76 -2.36
C LEU A 9 -0.57 8.30 -2.54
N VAL A 10 -0.78 7.05 -2.96
CA VAL A 10 -2.14 6.49 -3.09
C VAL A 10 -2.82 6.48 -1.73
N ARG A 11 -2.16 5.97 -0.68
CA ARG A 11 -2.75 5.95 0.67
C ARG A 11 -3.19 7.35 1.12
N GLU A 12 -2.35 8.35 0.88
CA GLU A 12 -2.60 9.74 1.27
C GLU A 12 -3.70 10.40 0.43
N SER A 13 -3.80 10.09 -0.88
CA SER A 13 -4.89 10.59 -1.72
C SER A 13 -6.26 10.08 -1.29
N TYR A 14 -6.31 8.86 -0.74
CA TYR A 14 -7.50 8.28 -0.10
C TYR A 14 -7.69 8.68 1.36
N LYS A 15 -6.88 9.61 1.89
CA LYS A 15 -6.93 10.11 3.28
C LYS A 15 -6.81 9.00 4.33
N LEU A 16 -6.10 7.93 4.02
CA LEU A 16 -5.89 6.81 4.94
C LEU A 16 -4.61 7.01 5.73
N SER A 17 -4.63 6.68 7.03
CA SER A 17 -3.39 6.50 7.79
C SER A 17 -2.79 5.12 7.47
N GLN A 18 -1.48 4.92 7.73
CA GLN A 18 -0.87 3.60 7.60
C GLN A 18 -1.59 2.54 8.46
N ARG A 19 -2.11 2.94 9.63
CA ARG A 19 -2.87 2.05 10.53
C ARG A 19 -4.22 1.65 9.92
N GLU A 20 -4.91 2.60 9.29
CA GLU A 20 -6.19 2.33 8.65
C GLU A 20 -6.02 1.46 7.39
N LEU A 21 -4.99 1.73 6.58
CA LEU A 21 -4.66 0.87 5.44
C LEU A 21 -4.37 -0.56 5.91
N ALA A 22 -3.50 -0.71 6.92
CA ALA A 22 -3.18 -1.99 7.53
C ALA A 22 -4.43 -2.77 7.98
N ARG A 23 -5.35 -2.08 8.68
CA ARG A 23 -6.61 -2.66 9.14
C ARG A 23 -7.49 -3.13 7.98
N ARG A 24 -7.58 -2.35 6.90
CA ARG A 24 -8.41 -2.68 5.72
C ARG A 24 -7.83 -3.81 4.89
N SER A 25 -6.51 -3.85 4.72
CA SER A 25 -5.83 -4.87 3.92
C SER A 25 -5.47 -6.14 4.70
N GLY A 26 -5.77 -6.20 6.01
CA GLY A 26 -5.44 -7.34 6.86
C GLY A 26 -3.94 -7.56 7.04
N VAL A 27 -3.13 -6.49 7.00
CA VAL A 27 -1.68 -6.55 7.27
C VAL A 27 -1.33 -5.73 8.50
N THR A 28 -0.09 -5.81 8.96
CA THR A 28 0.36 -5.01 10.11
C THR A 28 0.74 -3.59 9.68
N ASN A 29 0.59 -2.61 10.58
CA ASN A 29 1.05 -1.25 10.34
C ASN A 29 2.56 -1.18 10.03
N ALA A 30 3.36 -2.03 10.68
CA ALA A 30 4.80 -2.16 10.41
C ALA A 30 5.07 -2.58 8.95
N THR A 31 4.29 -3.51 8.40
CA THR A 31 4.40 -3.93 6.99
C THR A 31 4.19 -2.76 6.03
N ILE A 32 3.15 -1.93 6.26
CA ILE A 32 2.91 -0.73 5.46
C ILE A 32 4.11 0.23 5.54
N SER A 33 4.57 0.49 6.76
CA SER A 33 5.66 1.42 7.00
C SER A 33 6.96 0.98 6.32
N LEU A 34 7.30 -0.32 6.40
CA LEU A 34 8.48 -0.87 5.75
C LEU A 34 8.40 -0.79 4.22
N ILE A 35 7.22 -1.01 3.64
CA ILE A 35 7.02 -0.88 2.19
C ILE A 35 7.14 0.59 1.78
N GLU A 36 6.46 1.51 2.47
CA GLU A 36 6.50 2.95 2.15
C GLU A 36 7.90 3.56 2.31
N GLN A 37 8.74 2.99 3.19
CA GLN A 37 10.15 3.38 3.36
C GLN A 37 11.10 2.67 2.37
N ASN A 38 10.58 1.91 1.41
CA ASN A 38 11.35 1.07 0.48
C ASN A 38 12.32 0.09 1.18
N ARG A 39 12.03 -0.32 2.43
CA ARG A 39 12.83 -1.31 3.18
C ARG A 39 12.49 -2.74 2.79
N VAL A 40 11.25 -2.96 2.37
CA VAL A 40 10.76 -4.27 1.90
C VAL A 40 10.02 -4.06 0.59
N SER A 41 10.38 -4.85 -0.42
CA SER A 41 9.63 -4.90 -1.67
C SER A 41 8.48 -5.90 -1.52
N PRO A 42 7.21 -5.48 -1.63
CA PRO A 42 6.08 -6.40 -1.54
C PRO A 42 6.03 -7.31 -2.77
N SER A 43 5.62 -8.57 -2.57
CA SER A 43 5.23 -9.42 -3.70
C SER A 43 3.99 -8.84 -4.39
N ILE A 44 3.75 -9.23 -5.65
CA ILE A 44 2.53 -8.85 -6.39
C ILE A 44 1.27 -9.22 -5.59
N SER A 45 1.25 -10.41 -4.98
CA SER A 45 0.13 -10.90 -4.17
C SER A 45 -0.07 -10.06 -2.90
N SER A 46 1.01 -9.66 -2.23
CA SER A 46 0.97 -8.78 -1.06
C SER A 46 0.48 -7.39 -1.44
N LEU A 47 0.96 -6.84 -2.57
CA LEU A 47 0.52 -5.55 -3.08
C LEU A 47 -0.96 -5.58 -3.47
N LYS A 48 -1.43 -6.67 -4.09
CA LYS A 48 -2.87 -6.84 -4.37
C LYS A 48 -3.71 -6.80 -3.10
N LYS A 49 -3.32 -7.52 -2.04
CA LYS A 49 -4.02 -7.48 -0.74
C LYS A 49 -4.00 -6.08 -0.11
N LEU A 50 -2.89 -5.35 -0.23
CA LEU A 50 -2.79 -3.96 0.22
C LEU A 50 -3.79 -3.07 -0.50
N LEU A 51 -3.86 -3.23 -1.82
CA LEU A 51 -4.79 -2.50 -2.66
C LEU A 51 -6.24 -2.92 -2.44
N GLU A 52 -6.57 -4.12 -1.95
CA GLU A 52 -7.96 -4.46 -1.56
C GLU A 52 -8.52 -3.53 -0.46
N GLY A 53 -7.66 -2.90 0.34
CA GLY A 53 -8.06 -1.88 1.32
C GLY A 53 -8.34 -0.48 0.73
N ILE A 54 -8.12 -0.31 -0.58
CA ILE A 54 -8.26 0.92 -1.35
C ILE A 54 -9.16 0.62 -2.56
N PRO A 55 -10.09 1.49 -2.97
CA PRO A 55 -10.88 1.23 -4.17
C PRO A 55 -10.06 1.49 -5.45
N MET A 56 -8.99 0.71 -5.66
CA MET A 56 -8.02 0.83 -6.73
C MET A 56 -7.57 -0.56 -7.20
N THR A 57 -7.41 -0.75 -8.52
CA THR A 57 -6.86 -2.00 -9.04
C THR A 57 -5.33 -1.98 -9.09
N LEU A 58 -4.72 -3.16 -9.25
CA LEU A 58 -3.27 -3.27 -9.47
C LEU A 58 -2.84 -2.56 -10.76
N ALA A 59 -3.68 -2.54 -11.80
CA ALA A 59 -3.39 -1.86 -13.05
C ALA A 59 -3.39 -0.33 -12.86
N ASP A 60 -4.39 0.20 -12.15
CA ASP A 60 -4.46 1.63 -11.81
C ASP A 60 -3.26 2.06 -10.97
N PHE A 61 -2.79 1.18 -10.09
CA PHE A 61 -1.60 1.45 -9.28
C PHE A 61 -0.33 1.59 -10.12
N PHE A 62 -0.21 0.91 -11.27
CA PHE A 62 0.98 1.00 -12.12
C PHE A 62 0.90 2.02 -13.26
N THR A 63 -0.27 2.62 -13.49
CA THR A 63 -0.50 3.67 -14.50
C THR A 63 -0.03 5.02 -13.99
#